data_AF-A0A7C1R351-F1
#
_entry.id   AF-A0A7C1R351-F1
#
_cell.length_a   1.000
_cell.length_b   1.000
_cell.length_c   1.000
_cell.angle_alpha   90.00
_cell.angle_beta   90.00
_cell.angle_gamma   90.00
#
_symmetry.space_group_name_H-M   'P 1'
#
loop_
_entity.id
_entity.type
_entity.pdbx_description
1 polymer ?
#
loop_
_entity_poly.entity_id
_entity_poly.type
_entity_poly.pdbx_seq_one_letter_code
_entity_poly.pdbx_strand_id
1 'polypeptide(L)' 'MSKQAYDANGSHIGTFDGEFLYGMSGKIALRVDGDEVYTTEIPCKYIGVYESNEARRLDGSLLFRTEE' A
#
# COMPACT_ATOMS: atom_id res chain seq x y z
N MET A 1 4.91 -14.30 -1.39
CA MET A 1 5.65 -13.74 -2.53
C MET A 1 5.53 -12.24 -2.40
N SER A 2 6.63 -11.51 -2.40
CA SER A 2 6.61 -10.05 -2.31
C SER A 2 6.50 -9.42 -3.69
N LYS A 3 5.57 -8.48 -3.85
CA LYS A 3 5.35 -7.69 -5.06
C LYS A 3 6.05 -6.34 -4.96
N GLN A 4 6.44 -5.76 -6.10
CA GLN A 4 6.98 -4.39 -6.12
C GLN A 4 5.81 -3.40 -6.10
N ALA A 5 5.95 -2.34 -5.32
CA ALA A 5 4.96 -1.29 -5.18
C ALA A 5 5.43 0.00 -5.86
N TYR A 6 4.54 0.62 -6.62
CA TYR A 6 4.80 1.82 -7.40
C TYR A 6 3.76 2.89 -7.11
N ASP A 7 4.16 4.16 -7.20
CA ASP A 7 3.25 5.30 -7.09
C ASP A 7 2.42 5.50 -8.38
N ALA A 8 1.57 6.53 -8.37
CA ALA A 8 0.76 6.92 -9.53
C ALA A 8 1.57 7.35 -10.76
N ASN A 9 2.83 7.73 -10.59
CA ASN A 9 3.74 8.10 -11.67
C ASN A 9 4.54 6.90 -12.19
N GLY A 10 4.35 5.70 -11.63
CA GLY A 10 5.13 4.50 -11.95
C GLY A 10 6.52 4.46 -11.30
N SER A 11 6.79 5.31 -10.31
CA SER A 11 8.03 5.27 -9.54
C SER A 11 7.95 4.19 -8.47
N HIS A 12 8.99 3.35 -8.38
CA HIS A 12 9.09 2.32 -7.36
C HIS A 12 9.23 2.95 -5.97
N ILE A 13 8.27 2.69 -5.09
CA ILE A 13 8.22 3.24 -3.72
C ILE A 13 8.55 2.21 -2.64
N GLY A 14 8.59 0.93 -3.00
CA GLY A 14 8.99 -0.15 -2.11
C GLY A 14 8.32 -1.48 -2.44
N THR A 15 8.09 -2.30 -1.43
CA THR A 15 7.71 -3.71 -1.59
C THR A 15 6.46 -4.03 -0.79
N PHE A 16 5.54 -4.79 -1.36
CA PHE A 16 4.32 -5.26 -0.70
C PHE A 16 4.35 -6.77 -0.53
N ASP A 17 4.15 -7.30 0.69
CA ASP A 17 4.20 -8.75 0.92
C ASP A 17 2.83 -9.46 0.90
N GLY A 18 1.73 -8.70 0.83
CA GLY A 18 0.36 -9.20 0.95
C GLY A 18 -0.37 -8.63 2.16
N GLU A 19 0.38 -8.27 3.20
CA GLU A 19 -0.17 -7.67 4.43
C GLU A 19 0.45 -6.29 4.71
N PHE A 20 1.73 -6.08 4.38
CA PHE A 20 2.42 -4.82 4.64
C PHE A 20 3.08 -4.25 3.40
N LEU A 21 2.97 -2.93 3.26
CA LEU A 21 3.78 -2.14 2.35
C LEU A 21 5.01 -1.66 3.10
N TYR A 22 6.18 -2.08 2.64
CA TYR A 22 7.48 -1.60 3.08
C TYR A 22 7.96 -0.51 2.12
N GLY A 23 8.29 0.67 2.62
CA GLY A 23 8.94 1.69 1.79
C GLY A 23 10.39 1.34 1.46
N MET A 24 11.03 2.12 0.58
CA MET A 24 12.46 1.97 0.23
C MET A 24 13.43 1.98 1.42
N SER A 25 13.03 2.56 2.56
CA SER A 25 13.81 2.57 3.79
C SER A 25 13.67 1.29 4.64
N GLY A 26 12.90 0.30 4.16
CA GLY A 26 12.60 -0.94 4.87
C GLY A 26 11.60 -0.80 6.03
N LYS A 27 11.04 0.40 6.23
CA LYS A 27 10.00 0.66 7.23
C LYS A 27 8.61 0.39 6.65
N ILE A 28 7.71 -0.08 7.51
CA ILE A 28 6.31 -0.29 7.15
C ILE A 28 5.65 1.08 6.93
N ALA A 29 5.21 1.31 5.71
CA ALA A 29 4.49 2.52 5.31
C ALA A 29 2.98 2.36 5.53
N LEU A 30 2.41 1.23 5.11
CA LEU A 30 0.98 0.94 5.20
C LEU A 30 0.76 -0.52 5.59
N ARG A 31 -0.39 -0.78 6.22
CA ARG A 31 -0.91 -2.12 6.49
C ARG A 31 -2.13 -2.36 5.62
N VAL A 32 -2.27 -3.56 5.08
CA VAL A 32 -3.41 -4.03 4.31
C VAL A 32 -3.98 -5.25 5.04
N ASP A 33 -5.26 -5.22 5.35
CA ASP A 33 -5.98 -6.31 6.00
C ASP A 33 -7.11 -6.75 5.04
N GLY A 34 -6.86 -7.81 4.27
CA GLY A 34 -7.74 -8.19 3.16
C GLY A 34 -7.81 -7.11 2.09
N ASP A 35 -8.96 -6.44 1.98
CA ASP A 35 -9.19 -5.35 1.04
C ASP A 35 -9.06 -3.95 1.69
N GLU A 36 -8.79 -3.87 2.99
CA GLU A 36 -8.77 -2.61 3.73
C GLU A 36 -7.35 -2.11 3.97
N VAL A 37 -7.09 -0.83 3.72
CA VAL A 37 -5.77 -0.19 3.88
C VAL A 37 -5.77 0.75 5.08
N TYR A 38 -4.76 0.57 5.94
CA TYR A 38 -4.59 1.27 7.20
C TYR A 38 -3.23 1.97 7.30
N THR A 39 -3.18 3.06 8.06
CA THR A 39 -1.93 3.67 8.50
C THR A 39 -1.25 2.81 9.58
N THR A 40 0.05 2.98 9.73
CA THR A 40 0.83 2.39 10.83
C THR A 40 0.90 3.28 12.07
N GLU A 41 0.55 4.57 11.93
CA GLU A 41 0.46 5.51 13.05
C GLU A 41 -0.69 5.12 13.98
N ILE A 42 -0.46 5.17 15.29
CA ILE A 42 -1.45 4.80 16.31
C ILE A 42 -2.29 6.03 16.68
N PRO A 43 -3.65 5.94 16.70
CA PRO A 43 -4.43 4.76 16.34
C PRO A 43 -4.45 4.53 14.82
N CYS A 44 -4.33 3.26 14.40
CA CYS A 44 -4.33 2.89 13.00
C CYS A 44 -5.61 3.41 12.33
N LYS A 45 -5.44 4.22 11.29
CA LYS A 45 -6.56 4.85 10.59
C LYS A 45 -6.79 4.14 9.27
N TYR A 46 -8.04 3.75 9.04
CA TYR A 46 -8.49 3.30 7.72
C TYR A 46 -8.43 4.46 6.72
N ILE A 47 -7.71 4.27 5.62
CA ILE A 47 -7.45 5.32 4.62
C ILE A 47 -7.93 4.95 3.21
N GLY A 48 -8.24 3.69 2.95
CA GLY A 48 -8.51 3.25 1.59
C GLY A 48 -8.75 1.76 1.45
N VAL A 49 -8.96 1.34 0.21
CA VAL A 49 -9.16 -0.06 -0.17
C VAL A 49 -8.04 -0.53 -1.10
N TYR A 50 -7.71 -1.81 -1.03
CA TYR A 50 -6.80 -2.49 -1.95
C TYR A 50 -7.60 -3.46 -2.81
N GLU A 51 -7.76 -3.13 -4.09
CA GLU A 51 -8.50 -3.97 -5.04
C GLU A 51 -7.69 -4.14 -6.33
N SER A 52 -7.75 -5.33 -6.95
CA SER A 52 -7.14 -5.60 -8.26
C SER A 52 -5.65 -5.21 -8.38
N ASN A 53 -4.87 -5.37 -7.31
CA ASN A 53 -3.47 -4.95 -7.21
C ASN A 53 -3.24 -3.42 -7.12
N GLU A 54 -4.28 -2.65 -6.79
CA GLU A 54 -4.20 -1.20 -6.61
C GLU A 54 -4.77 -0.79 -5.25
N ALA A 55 -3.95 -0.15 -4.42
CA ALA A 55 -4.42 0.51 -3.21
C ALA A 55 -4.90 1.92 -3.57
N ARG A 56 -6.15 2.23 -3.26
CA ARG A 56 -6.78 3.55 -3.47
C ARG A 56 -7.26 4.11 -2.16
N ARG A 57 -7.05 5.41 -1.94
CA ARG A 57 -7.65 6.12 -0.81
C ARG A 57 -9.17 6.20 -0.98
N LEU A 58 -9.86 6.49 0.11
CA LEU A 58 -11.30 6.84 0.12
C LEU A 58 -11.64 8.03 -0.77
N ASP A 59 -10.66 8.87 -1.05
CA ASP A 59 -10.77 10.03 -1.95
C ASP A 59 -10.65 9.64 -3.44
N GLY A 60 -10.34 8.37 -3.76
CA GLY A 60 -10.10 7.89 -5.13
C GLY A 60 -8.65 8.07 -5.60
N SER A 61 -7.83 8.79 -4.84
CA SER A 61 -6.39 8.93 -5.09
C SER A 61 -5.66 7.58 -4.94
N LEU A 62 -4.82 7.21 -5.93
CA LEU A 62 -3.98 6.01 -5.84
C LEU A 62 -2.93 6.16 -4.74
N LEU A 63 -2.88 5.20 -3.83
CA LEU A 63 -1.82 5.06 -2.83
C LEU A 63 -0.60 4.40 -3.46
N PHE A 64 -0.80 3.19 -3.98
CA PHE A 64 0.22 2.43 -4.67
C PHE A 64 -0.42 1.36 -5.54
N ARG A 65 0.23 1.02 -6.65
CA ARG A 65 -0.04 -0.19 -7.42
C ARG A 65 1.01 -1.24 -7.10
N THR A 66 0.64 -2.50 -7.16
CA THR A 66 1.58 -3.61 -7.00
C THR A 66 1.73 -4.35 -8.32
N GLU A 67 2.95 -4.67 -8.72
CA GLU A 67 3.23 -5.50 -9.90
C GLU A 67 4.01 -6.75 -9.48
N GLU A 68 3.76 -7.85 -10.18
CA GLU A 68 4.42 -9.16 -9.98
C GLU A 68 5.91 -9.14 -10.38
#